data_AF-A0A8H7VYZ6-F1
#
_entry.id   AF-A0A8H7VYZ6-F1
#
_cell.length_a   1.000
_cell.length_b   1.000
_cell.length_c   1.000
_cell.angle_alpha   90.00
_cell.angle_beta   90.00
_cell.angle_gamma   90.00
#
_symmetry.space_group_name_H-M   'P 1'
#
loop_
_entity.id
_entity.type
_entity.pdbx_description
1 polymer ?
#
loop_
_entity_poly.entity_id
_entity_poly.type
_entity_poly.pdbx_seq_one_letter_code
_entity_poly.pdbx_strand_id
1 'polypeptide(L)'
;MATTSTPTKPPQILILGAGITALSTALSLLTTPSTSHFTITLIAAHLPGDLSPEYTSPWAGGDWHSHASTAEEDADVRGWDARTYEVWMDMLSSPKTNAETQIQTQKPRPQKDAKDPATKMQERGESEKSVNIGLHLTTLRYFYGSLNNPRTHPSGSGIWFSHLVHDFQILDLEEERREGRPVPKNAVFGFSFATVTFDPVVYLEYLLGRVRALGGRVVR
;
A
#
# COMPACT_ATOMS: atom_id res chain seq x y z
N MET A 1 50.46 28.91 9.76
CA MET A 1 49.10 29.46 9.50
C MET A 1 48.14 28.28 9.44
N ALA A 2 47.26 28.14 10.44
CA ALA A 2 46.24 27.09 10.45
C ALA A 2 45.03 27.60 9.66
N THR A 3 44.71 26.96 8.54
CA THR A 3 43.49 27.25 7.79
C THR A 3 42.30 26.66 8.53
N THR A 4 41.56 27.51 9.24
CA THR A 4 40.26 27.18 9.82
C THR A 4 39.25 27.02 8.70
N SER A 5 39.00 25.78 8.26
CA SER A 5 37.85 25.50 7.40
C SER A 5 36.58 25.68 8.23
N THR A 6 35.76 26.66 7.87
CA THR A 6 34.39 26.77 8.38
C THR A 6 33.62 25.50 8.01
N PRO A 7 32.91 24.85 8.95
CA PRO A 7 32.07 23.70 8.61
C PRO A 7 31.02 24.15 7.59
N THR A 8 31.08 23.59 6.38
CA THR A 8 30.08 23.85 5.35
C THR A 8 28.79 23.15 5.75
N LYS A 9 27.70 23.93 5.83
CA LYS A 9 26.37 23.38 6.12
C LYS A 9 26.04 22.32 5.04
N PRO A 10 25.56 21.12 5.43
CA PRO A 10 25.21 20.09 4.45
C PRO A 10 24.14 20.62 3.48
N PRO A 11 24.22 20.25 2.19
CA PRO A 11 23.25 20.67 1.20
C PRO A 11 21.84 20.21 1.60
N GLN A 12 20.83 20.98 1.23
CA GLN A 12 19.44 20.78 1.67
C GLN A 12 18.57 20.38 0.48
N ILE A 13 17.70 19.39 0.68
CA ILE A 13 16.59 19.11 -0.23
C ILE A 13 15.30 19.43 0.51
N LEU A 14 14.50 20.32 -0.08
CA LEU A 14 13.19 20.67 0.43
C LEU A 14 12.12 19.94 -0.39
N ILE A 15 11.21 19.26 0.30
CA ILE A 15 10.06 18.58 -0.30
C ILE A 15 8.80 19.33 0.13
N LEU A 16 7.98 19.71 -0.83
CA LEU A 16 6.72 20.42 -0.55
C LEU A 16 5.58 19.41 -0.43
N GLY A 17 4.95 19.37 0.74
CA GLY A 17 3.86 18.46 1.09
C GLY A 17 4.29 17.27 1.96
N ALA A 18 3.30 16.60 2.54
CA ALA A 18 3.47 15.38 3.34
C ALA A 18 2.39 14.34 3.00
N GLY A 19 1.99 14.27 1.73
CA GLY A 19 1.17 13.18 1.20
C GLY A 19 2.00 11.94 0.86
N ILE A 20 1.34 10.90 0.35
CA ILE A 20 1.97 9.62 0.02
C ILE A 20 3.20 9.78 -0.89
N THR A 21 3.11 10.63 -1.92
CA THR A 21 4.23 10.91 -2.83
C THR A 21 5.40 11.54 -2.09
N ALA A 22 5.16 12.60 -1.33
CA ALA A 22 6.23 13.33 -0.62
C ALA A 22 6.91 12.47 0.44
N LEU A 23 6.13 11.69 1.20
CA LEU A 23 6.67 10.80 2.23
C LEU A 23 7.48 9.65 1.64
N SER A 24 7.00 9.03 0.56
CA SER A 24 7.74 7.99 -0.16
C SER A 24 9.03 8.52 -0.79
N THR A 25 8.98 9.70 -1.41
CA THR A 25 10.18 10.38 -1.93
C THR A 25 11.18 10.68 -0.82
N ALA A 26 10.73 11.24 0.31
CA ALA A 26 11.59 11.53 1.45
C ALA A 26 12.26 10.27 1.98
N LEU A 27 11.50 9.18 2.14
CA LEU A 27 12.02 7.90 2.61
C LEU A 27 13.06 7.33 1.64
N SER A 28 12.81 7.40 0.33
CA SER A 28 13.76 6.97 -0.70
C SER A 28 15.08 7.76 -0.60
N LEU A 29 15.01 9.09 -0.48
CA LEU A 29 16.20 9.94 -0.34
C LEU A 29 16.96 9.67 0.97
N LEU A 30 16.26 9.40 2.07
CA LEU A 30 16.88 9.12 3.37
C LEU A 30 17.53 7.74 3.46
N THR A 31 17.11 6.80 2.61
CA THR A 31 17.61 5.41 2.61
C THR A 31 18.58 5.11 1.48
N THR A 32 18.72 6.01 0.51
CA THR A 32 19.66 5.86 -0.61
C THR A 32 21.06 6.36 -0.23
N PRO A 33 22.11 5.53 -0.32
CA PRO A 33 23.46 5.93 0.11
C PRO A 33 24.01 7.16 -0.63
N SER A 34 23.73 7.30 -1.93
CA SER A 34 24.21 8.43 -2.73
C SER A 34 23.60 9.78 -2.32
N THR A 35 22.49 9.79 -1.58
CA THR A 35 21.82 11.01 -1.10
C THR A 35 22.01 11.25 0.40
N SER A 36 22.81 10.43 1.09
CA SER A 36 23.07 10.53 2.54
C SER A 36 23.73 11.84 2.99
N HIS A 37 24.35 12.59 2.07
CA HIS A 37 24.99 13.88 2.34
C HIS A 37 24.00 15.06 2.33
N PHE A 38 22.74 14.84 1.93
CA PHE A 38 21.69 15.85 1.98
C PHE A 38 20.94 15.83 3.31
N THR A 39 20.58 17.00 3.80
CA THR A 39 19.52 17.13 4.82
C THR A 39 18.17 17.22 4.12
N ILE A 40 17.24 16.33 4.46
CA ILE A 40 15.90 16.29 3.89
C ILE A 40 14.92 17.00 4.83
N THR A 41 14.19 17.99 4.30
CA THR A 41 13.13 18.70 5.06
C THR A 41 11.84 18.73 4.24
N LEU A 42 10.75 18.25 4.84
CA LEU A 42 9.40 18.39 4.29
C LEU A 42 8.78 19.67 4.85
N ILE A 43 8.12 20.45 3.99
CA ILE A 43 7.34 21.63 4.36
C ILE A 43 5.91 21.41 3.88
N ALA A 44 4.94 21.35 4.78
CA ALA A 44 3.59 20.92 4.42
C ALA A 44 2.50 21.62 5.25
N ALA A 45 1.45 22.09 4.57
CA ALA A 45 0.25 22.63 5.23
C ALA A 45 -0.54 21.57 6.00
N HIS A 46 -0.52 20.33 5.50
CA HIS A 46 -1.20 19.16 6.08
C HIS A 46 -0.21 18.03 6.31
N LEU A 47 -0.38 17.32 7.43
CA LEU A 47 0.41 16.15 7.81
C LEU A 47 -0.50 14.93 7.96
N PRO A 48 0.05 13.70 7.91
CA PRO A 48 -0.66 12.50 8.35
C PRO A 48 -1.36 12.71 9.69
N GLY A 49 -2.64 12.32 9.75
CA GLY A 49 -3.57 12.62 10.85
C GLY A 49 -4.53 13.79 10.57
N ASP A 50 -4.18 14.71 9.67
CA ASP A 50 -5.10 15.77 9.23
C ASP A 50 -6.11 15.23 8.21
N LEU A 51 -7.36 15.70 8.28
CA LEU A 51 -8.37 15.48 7.25
C LEU A 51 -8.73 16.83 6.62
N SER A 52 -8.49 16.95 5.31
CA SER A 52 -8.77 18.16 4.54
C SER A 52 -9.08 17.81 3.08
N PRO A 53 -10.03 18.49 2.42
CA PRO A 53 -10.23 18.33 0.96
C PRO A 53 -8.99 18.73 0.15
N GLU A 54 -8.09 19.54 0.71
CA GLU A 54 -6.82 19.96 0.09
C GLU A 54 -5.68 18.95 0.34
N TYR A 55 -5.97 17.86 1.06
CA TYR A 55 -5.03 16.79 1.37
C TYR A 55 -5.62 15.45 0.96
N THR A 56 -5.28 14.98 -0.25
CA THR A 56 -5.95 13.83 -0.89
C THR A 56 -5.60 12.47 -0.27
N SER A 57 -4.40 12.34 0.31
CA SER A 57 -3.85 11.03 0.70
C SER A 57 -4.70 10.24 1.71
N PRO A 58 -5.31 10.86 2.75
CA PRO A 58 -6.17 10.13 3.69
C PRO A 58 -7.51 9.66 3.10
N TRP A 59 -7.93 10.21 1.96
CA TRP A 59 -9.22 9.88 1.32
C TRP A 59 -9.13 8.74 0.31
N ALA A 60 -7.93 8.23 0.06
CA ALA A 60 -7.78 7.08 -0.80
C ALA A 60 -8.58 5.90 -0.23
N GLY A 61 -9.04 5.01 -1.11
CA GLY A 61 -9.15 3.60 -0.71
C GLY A 61 -7.75 3.04 -0.47
N GLY A 62 -7.58 1.74 -0.60
CA GLY A 62 -6.23 1.24 -0.61
C GLY A 62 -6.14 -0.18 -1.09
N ASP A 63 -5.99 -0.34 -2.39
CA ASP A 63 -5.51 -1.58 -2.98
C ASP A 63 -4.47 -1.29 -4.05
N TRP A 64 -3.54 -2.23 -4.19
CA TRP A 64 -2.70 -2.30 -5.37
C TRP A 64 -3.49 -2.99 -6.47
N HIS A 65 -3.88 -2.19 -7.48
CA HIS A 65 -4.42 -2.64 -8.75
C HIS A 65 -4.00 -1.66 -9.84
N SER A 66 -3.25 -2.13 -10.83
CA SER A 66 -2.77 -1.23 -11.88
C SER A 66 -3.90 -0.77 -12.81
N HIS A 67 -3.99 0.54 -13.02
CA HIS A 67 -4.87 1.17 -14.00
C HIS A 67 -4.18 1.47 -15.34
N ALA A 68 -2.88 1.15 -15.47
CA ALA A 68 -2.16 1.22 -16.73
C ALA A 68 -2.70 0.19 -17.75
N SER A 69 -2.77 0.59 -19.00
CA SER A 69 -3.02 -0.30 -20.13
C SER A 69 -1.74 -1.00 -20.59
N THR A 70 -1.82 -1.78 -21.67
CA THR A 70 -0.66 -2.37 -22.35
C THR A 70 -0.04 -1.44 -23.40
N ALA A 71 -0.57 -0.22 -23.58
CA ALA A 71 -0.08 0.74 -24.56
C ALA A 71 1.31 1.28 -24.19
N GLU A 72 2.10 1.73 -25.17
CA GLU A 72 3.47 2.17 -24.93
C GLU A 72 3.52 3.42 -24.03
N GLU A 73 2.52 4.28 -24.14
CA GLU A 73 2.40 5.53 -23.38
C GLU A 73 2.29 5.28 -21.86
N ASP A 74 1.83 4.09 -21.47
CA ASP A 74 1.69 3.68 -20.07
C ASP A 74 2.91 2.91 -19.53
N ALA A 75 4.01 2.79 -20.30
CA ALA A 75 5.18 2.00 -19.92
C ALA A 75 5.80 2.44 -18.58
N ASP A 76 5.94 3.75 -18.36
CA ASP A 76 6.46 4.30 -17.11
C ASP A 76 5.54 4.00 -15.93
N VAL A 77 4.21 4.13 -16.13
CA VAL A 77 3.22 3.84 -15.10
C VAL A 77 3.26 2.36 -14.71
N ARG A 78 3.36 1.45 -15.68
CA ARG A 78 3.57 0.02 -15.41
C ARG A 78 4.84 -0.22 -14.59
N GLY A 79 5.93 0.47 -14.94
CA GLY A 79 7.19 0.41 -14.20
C GLY A 79 7.04 0.84 -12.73
N TRP A 80 6.36 1.96 -12.47
CA TRP A 80 6.10 2.44 -11.11
C TRP A 80 5.16 1.52 -10.33
N ASP A 81 4.10 1.02 -10.97
CA ASP A 81 3.15 0.09 -10.36
C ASP A 81 3.86 -1.21 -9.96
N ALA A 82 4.66 -1.79 -10.86
CA ALA A 82 5.43 -3.01 -10.60
C ALA A 82 6.41 -2.81 -9.45
N ARG A 83 7.17 -1.71 -9.48
CA ARG A 83 8.13 -1.42 -8.41
C ARG A 83 7.44 -1.22 -7.05
N THR A 84 6.28 -0.58 -7.05
CA THR A 84 5.49 -0.36 -5.82
C THR A 84 5.00 -1.69 -5.26
N TYR A 85 4.50 -2.59 -6.11
CA TYR A 85 4.07 -3.93 -5.71
C TYR A 85 5.19 -4.71 -5.04
N GLU A 86 6.36 -4.78 -5.68
CA GLU A 86 7.55 -5.46 -5.14
C GLU A 86 7.91 -4.93 -3.76
N VAL A 87 8.02 -3.60 -3.61
CA VAL A 87 8.39 -2.97 -2.34
C VAL A 87 7.36 -3.28 -1.25
N TRP A 88 6.07 -3.26 -1.56
CA TRP A 88 5.03 -3.59 -0.59
C TRP A 88 5.03 -5.07 -0.20
N MET A 89 5.24 -5.98 -1.15
CA MET A 89 5.38 -7.41 -0.88
C MET A 89 6.61 -7.71 -0.01
N ASP A 90 7.73 -7.02 -0.25
CA ASP A 90 8.93 -7.11 0.59
C ASP A 90 8.65 -6.60 2.02
N MET A 91 7.92 -5.50 2.17
CA MET A 91 7.51 -4.98 3.48
C MET A 91 6.62 -5.97 4.24
N LEU A 92 5.68 -6.62 3.54
CA LEU A 92 4.82 -7.65 4.13
C LEU A 92 5.59 -8.91 4.52
N SER A 93 6.64 -9.27 3.78
CA SER A 93 7.44 -10.47 4.06
C SER A 93 8.41 -10.29 5.24
N SER A 94 8.54 -9.06 5.78
CA SER A 94 9.48 -8.77 6.86
C SER A 94 9.09 -9.48 8.18
N PRO A 95 10.06 -10.06 8.93
CA PRO A 95 9.77 -10.70 10.22
C PRO A 95 9.06 -9.78 11.23
N LYS A 96 9.23 -8.46 11.11
CA LYS A 96 8.67 -7.44 12.02
C LYS A 96 7.20 -7.08 11.74
N THR A 97 6.67 -7.47 10.59
CA THR A 97 5.30 -7.14 10.14
C THR A 97 4.35 -8.34 10.22
N ASN A 98 4.89 -9.57 10.22
CA ASN A 98 4.15 -10.82 10.01
C ASN A 98 3.17 -11.31 11.10
N ALA A 99 2.97 -10.60 12.21
CA ALA A 99 2.04 -11.09 13.25
C ALA A 99 0.56 -10.72 13.01
N GLU A 100 0.26 -9.78 12.11
CA GLU A 100 -1.11 -9.31 11.84
C GLU A 100 -1.64 -9.72 10.45
N THR A 101 -0.79 -10.21 9.54
CA THR A 101 -1.12 -10.51 8.14
C THR A 101 -1.89 -11.83 7.95
N GLN A 102 -2.10 -12.62 9.01
CA GLN A 102 -2.85 -13.87 8.91
C GLN A 102 -4.37 -13.59 8.81
N ILE A 103 -4.81 -13.39 7.56
CA ILE A 103 -6.15 -13.71 7.05
C ILE A 103 -7.28 -12.95 7.75
N GLN A 104 -7.48 -11.68 7.37
CA GLN A 104 -8.83 -11.11 7.33
C GLN A 104 -9.57 -11.68 6.10
N THR A 105 -9.99 -12.94 6.19
CA THR A 105 -11.18 -13.35 5.43
C THR A 105 -12.32 -12.46 5.93
N GLN A 106 -13.06 -11.84 5.02
CA GLN A 106 -14.19 -11.00 5.37
C GLN A 106 -15.11 -11.73 6.36
N LYS A 107 -15.01 -11.40 7.65
CA LYS A 107 -15.99 -11.84 8.62
C LYS A 107 -17.28 -11.08 8.29
N PRO A 108 -18.41 -11.76 8.09
CA PRO A 108 -19.69 -11.08 7.96
C PRO A 108 -19.92 -10.20 9.19
N ARG A 109 -20.42 -8.99 8.95
CA ARG A 109 -20.72 -7.96 9.95
C ARG A 109 -21.53 -8.58 11.10
N PRO A 110 -21.06 -8.54 12.36
CA PRO A 110 -21.80 -9.13 13.47
C PRO A 110 -23.10 -8.35 13.70
N GLN A 111 -24.22 -9.06 13.65
CA GLN A 111 -25.51 -8.58 14.10
C GLN A 111 -25.46 -8.50 15.63
N LYS A 112 -25.74 -7.30 16.17
CA LYS A 112 -25.74 -7.05 17.62
C LYS A 112 -26.83 -7.88 18.29
N ASP A 113 -26.44 -8.82 19.15
CA ASP A 113 -27.21 -9.27 20.30
C ASP A 113 -26.27 -9.72 21.45
N ALA A 114 -26.79 -9.72 22.67
CA ALA A 114 -26.19 -9.43 23.98
C ALA A 114 -25.19 -10.44 24.63
N LYS A 115 -24.34 -9.87 25.54
CA LYS A 115 -23.79 -10.29 26.88
C LYS A 115 -23.41 -11.76 27.12
N ASP A 116 -22.26 -12.14 27.70
CA ASP A 116 -21.73 -11.83 29.06
C ASP A 116 -20.23 -12.27 29.19
N PRO A 117 -19.43 -11.77 30.15
CA PRO A 117 -17.97 -11.99 30.22
C PRO A 117 -17.56 -13.06 31.24
N ALA A 118 -16.45 -13.78 31.00
CA ALA A 118 -15.40 -14.06 31.99
C ALA A 118 -14.28 -15.01 31.48
N THR A 119 -13.05 -14.66 31.88
CA THR A 119 -11.87 -15.52 32.15
C THR A 119 -11.01 -16.03 30.98
N LYS A 120 -9.79 -15.51 30.84
CA LYS A 120 -8.57 -16.04 31.49
C LYS A 120 -7.34 -15.18 31.17
N MET A 121 -6.69 -14.67 32.22
CA MET A 121 -5.34 -14.14 32.16
C MET A 121 -4.38 -15.33 31.98
N GLN A 122 -3.50 -15.24 30.99
CA GLN A 122 -2.33 -16.10 30.88
C GLN A 122 -1.15 -15.21 30.48
N GLU A 123 -0.12 -15.25 31.32
CA GLU A 123 1.15 -14.54 31.18
C GLU A 123 1.77 -14.86 29.81
N ARG A 124 2.07 -13.82 29.03
CA ARG A 124 2.77 -13.94 27.75
C ARG A 124 4.03 -13.09 27.85
N GLY A 125 5.18 -13.76 27.76
CA GLY A 125 6.49 -13.12 27.66
C GLY A 125 6.51 -12.09 26.53
N GLU A 126 7.38 -11.09 26.66
CA GLU A 126 7.53 -9.97 25.73
C GLU A 126 7.87 -10.49 24.32
N SER A 127 6.84 -10.78 23.53
CA SER A 127 6.96 -10.94 22.08
C SER A 127 7.30 -9.58 21.51
N GLU A 128 8.37 -9.48 20.71
CA GLU A 128 8.65 -8.30 19.90
C GLU A 128 7.35 -7.85 19.23
N LYS A 129 6.86 -6.66 19.58
CA LYS A 129 5.59 -6.16 19.07
C LYS A 129 5.70 -6.03 17.56
N SER A 130 4.86 -6.73 16.82
CA SER A 130 4.68 -6.52 15.40
C SER A 130 4.37 -5.05 15.14
N VAL A 131 5.03 -4.46 14.16
CA VAL A 131 4.73 -3.10 13.73
C VAL A 131 3.56 -3.19 12.77
N ASN A 132 2.41 -2.64 13.18
CA ASN A 132 1.31 -2.42 12.24
C ASN A 132 1.73 -1.32 11.27
N ILE A 133 2.00 -1.70 10.03
CA ILE A 133 2.38 -0.79 8.95
C ILE A 133 1.19 -0.40 8.07
N GLY A 134 -0.02 -0.88 8.37
CA GLY A 134 -1.22 -0.61 7.59
C GLY A 134 -1.25 -1.27 6.21
N LEU A 135 -0.40 -2.26 5.93
CA LEU A 135 -0.42 -3.07 4.70
C LEU A 135 -0.94 -4.47 5.01
N HIS A 136 -1.75 -5.04 4.12
CA HIS A 136 -2.32 -6.38 4.27
C HIS A 136 -2.35 -7.13 2.94
N LEU A 137 -2.12 -8.45 2.96
CA LEU A 137 -2.37 -9.29 1.79
C LEU A 137 -3.85 -9.64 1.71
N THR A 138 -4.47 -9.47 0.54
CA THR A 138 -5.90 -9.74 0.32
C THR A 138 -6.14 -10.25 -1.09
N THR A 139 -7.01 -11.24 -1.24
CA THR A 139 -7.50 -11.68 -2.55
C THR A 139 -8.59 -10.75 -3.04
N LEU A 140 -8.37 -10.11 -4.19
CA LEU A 140 -9.37 -9.30 -4.87
C LEU A 140 -10.03 -10.07 -5.99
N ARG A 141 -11.30 -9.71 -6.26
CA ARG A 141 -12.10 -10.23 -7.36
C ARG A 141 -12.67 -9.06 -8.14
N TYR A 142 -12.33 -8.98 -9.41
CA TYR A 142 -12.76 -7.92 -10.31
C TYR A 142 -13.71 -8.48 -11.37
N PHE A 143 -14.75 -7.72 -11.70
CA PHE A 143 -15.79 -8.13 -12.65
C PHE A 143 -16.07 -7.01 -13.64
N TYR A 144 -16.34 -7.40 -14.89
CA TYR A 144 -16.71 -6.51 -15.98
C TYR A 144 -18.10 -6.88 -16.47
N GLY A 145 -18.93 -5.86 -16.72
CA GLY A 145 -20.26 -6.02 -17.30
C GLY A 145 -20.31 -5.93 -18.82
N SER A 146 -19.16 -5.79 -19.47
CA SER A 146 -19.02 -5.71 -20.92
C SER A 146 -17.67 -6.28 -21.36
N LEU A 147 -17.63 -6.89 -22.56
CA LEU A 147 -16.40 -7.38 -23.19
C LEU A 147 -15.71 -6.32 -24.07
N ASN A 148 -16.26 -5.11 -24.17
CA ASN A 148 -15.71 -4.00 -24.96
C ASN A 148 -14.59 -3.27 -24.22
N ASN A 149 -13.74 -4.00 -23.50
CA ASN A 149 -12.58 -3.48 -22.81
C ASN A 149 -11.36 -4.34 -23.14
N PRO A 150 -10.21 -3.77 -23.51
CA PRO A 150 -9.01 -4.56 -23.79
C PRO A 150 -8.62 -5.54 -22.66
N ARG A 151 -8.95 -5.22 -21.40
CA ARG A 151 -8.68 -6.07 -20.23
C ARG A 151 -9.54 -7.33 -20.14
N THR A 152 -10.65 -7.39 -20.87
CA THR A 152 -11.57 -8.54 -20.83
C THR A 152 -11.23 -9.62 -21.85
N HIS A 153 -9.97 -9.65 -22.31
CA HIS A 153 -9.50 -10.73 -23.18
C HIS A 153 -9.60 -12.07 -22.43
N PRO A 154 -10.18 -13.14 -23.01
CA PRO A 154 -10.43 -14.40 -22.31
C PRO A 154 -9.19 -15.07 -21.70
N SER A 155 -8.01 -14.86 -22.27
CA SER A 155 -6.75 -15.39 -21.73
C SER A 155 -6.16 -14.56 -20.58
N GLY A 156 -6.75 -13.41 -20.26
CA GLY A 156 -6.19 -12.44 -19.32
C GLY A 156 -5.04 -11.59 -19.88
N SER A 157 -4.65 -11.74 -21.16
CA SER A 157 -3.53 -11.00 -21.77
C SER A 157 -3.68 -9.47 -21.75
N GLY A 158 -4.91 -8.97 -21.64
CA GLY A 158 -5.18 -7.53 -21.48
C GLY A 158 -4.87 -7.00 -20.08
N ILE A 159 -4.53 -7.87 -19.12
CA ILE A 159 -4.19 -7.53 -17.74
C ILE A 159 -2.69 -7.71 -17.59
N TRP A 160 -1.92 -6.67 -17.92
CA TRP A 160 -0.46 -6.76 -18.01
C TRP A 160 0.22 -7.28 -16.74
N PHE A 161 -0.40 -7.04 -15.57
CA PHE A 161 0.13 -7.43 -14.27
C PHE A 161 -0.25 -8.85 -13.84
N SER A 162 -0.93 -9.64 -14.69
CA SER A 162 -1.35 -11.01 -14.37
C SER A 162 -0.18 -11.92 -13.94
N HIS A 163 1.02 -11.67 -14.48
CA HIS A 163 2.24 -12.41 -14.16
C HIS A 163 3.01 -11.84 -12.97
N LEU A 164 2.70 -10.62 -12.55
CA LEU A 164 3.35 -9.94 -11.45
C LEU A 164 2.70 -10.33 -10.11
N VAL A 165 1.37 -10.42 -10.09
CA VAL A 165 0.60 -10.67 -8.86
C VAL A 165 0.50 -12.16 -8.53
N HIS A 166 0.26 -12.46 -7.25
CA HIS A 166 0.10 -13.84 -6.79
C HIS A 166 -1.30 -14.37 -7.10
N ASP A 167 -1.40 -15.68 -7.33
CA ASP A 167 -2.67 -16.42 -7.48
C ASP A 167 -3.63 -15.82 -8.52
N PHE A 168 -3.09 -15.27 -9.61
CA PHE A 168 -3.91 -14.73 -10.69
C PHE A 168 -4.68 -15.84 -11.40
N GLN A 169 -5.98 -15.63 -11.59
CA GLN A 169 -6.84 -16.52 -12.36
C GLN A 169 -8.01 -15.76 -13.00
N ILE A 170 -8.38 -16.17 -14.22
CA ILE A 170 -9.65 -15.80 -14.82
C ILE A 170 -10.75 -16.68 -14.17
N LEU A 171 -11.87 -16.06 -13.82
CA LEU A 171 -12.96 -16.74 -13.12
C LEU A 171 -13.94 -17.38 -14.12
N ASP A 172 -14.31 -18.64 -13.88
CA ASP A 172 -15.47 -19.26 -14.53
C ASP A 172 -16.74 -18.77 -13.83
N LEU A 173 -17.39 -17.76 -14.42
CA LEU A 173 -18.55 -17.12 -13.80
C LEU A 173 -19.76 -18.06 -13.62
N GLU A 174 -19.91 -19.11 -14.42
CA GLU A 174 -21.00 -20.07 -14.27
C GLU A 174 -20.73 -21.00 -13.08
N GLU A 175 -19.50 -21.50 -12.97
CA GLU A 175 -19.06 -22.26 -11.81
C GLU A 175 -19.14 -21.44 -10.51
N GLU A 176 -18.66 -20.19 -10.53
CA GLU A 176 -18.75 -19.29 -9.39
C GLU A 176 -20.19 -19.13 -8.88
N ARG A 177 -21.16 -18.97 -9.79
CA ARG A 177 -22.57 -18.87 -9.45
C ARG A 177 -23.15 -20.19 -8.95
N ARG A 178 -22.80 -21.31 -9.61
CA ARG A 178 -23.19 -22.67 -9.20
C ARG A 178 -22.76 -22.98 -7.77
N GLU A 179 -21.59 -22.50 -7.38
CA GLU A 179 -21.01 -22.68 -6.04
C GLU A 179 -21.45 -21.62 -5.03
N GLY A 180 -22.38 -20.74 -5.42
CA GLY A 180 -22.97 -19.73 -4.54
C GLY A 180 -22.00 -18.60 -4.17
N ARG A 181 -20.87 -18.45 -4.89
CA ARG A 181 -19.95 -17.34 -4.67
C ARG A 181 -20.58 -16.03 -5.19
N PRO A 182 -20.34 -14.88 -4.51
CA PRO A 182 -20.88 -13.61 -4.97
C PRO A 182 -20.34 -13.25 -6.36
N VAL A 183 -21.23 -13.17 -7.35
CA VAL A 183 -20.95 -12.70 -8.71
C VAL A 183 -22.03 -11.67 -9.08
N PRO A 184 -21.68 -10.46 -9.54
CA PRO A 184 -22.68 -9.50 -10.00
C PRO A 184 -23.53 -10.08 -11.14
N LYS A 185 -24.84 -9.82 -11.10
CA LYS A 185 -25.82 -10.39 -12.07
C LYS A 185 -25.42 -10.16 -13.52
N ASN A 186 -24.89 -8.99 -13.83
CA ASN A 186 -24.52 -8.58 -15.20
C ASN A 186 -23.03 -8.79 -15.51
N ALA A 187 -22.27 -9.49 -14.65
CA ALA A 187 -20.88 -9.78 -14.93
C ALA A 187 -20.76 -10.77 -16.11
N VAL A 188 -19.94 -10.40 -17.09
CA VAL A 188 -19.65 -11.21 -18.29
C VAL A 188 -18.18 -11.65 -18.36
N PHE A 189 -17.31 -11.03 -17.54
CA PHE A 189 -15.92 -11.42 -17.37
C PHE A 189 -15.49 -11.11 -15.94
N GLY A 190 -14.57 -11.91 -15.39
CA GLY A 190 -13.99 -11.62 -14.09
C GLY A 190 -12.67 -12.34 -13.88
N PHE A 191 -11.88 -11.82 -12.96
CA PHE A 191 -10.61 -12.40 -12.55
C PHE A 191 -10.38 -12.17 -11.06
N SER A 192 -9.48 -12.96 -10.47
CA SER A 192 -9.04 -12.79 -9.09
C SER A 192 -7.54 -12.91 -8.96
N PHE A 193 -6.98 -12.29 -7.94
CA PHE A 193 -5.57 -12.36 -7.60
C PHE A 193 -5.34 -11.92 -6.15
N ALA A 194 -4.27 -12.40 -5.53
CA ALA A 194 -3.80 -11.90 -4.25
C ALA A 194 -2.91 -10.68 -4.44
N THR A 195 -3.19 -9.62 -3.68
CA THR A 195 -2.49 -8.33 -3.77
C THR A 195 -2.44 -7.63 -2.42
N VAL A 196 -1.74 -6.51 -2.37
CA VAL A 196 -1.64 -5.67 -1.18
C VAL A 196 -2.82 -4.71 -1.12
N THR A 197 -3.46 -4.65 0.05
CA THR A 197 -4.39 -3.58 0.43
C THR A 197 -3.77 -2.77 1.56
N PHE A 198 -4.22 -1.53 1.75
CA PHE A 198 -3.67 -0.68 2.80
C PHE A 198 -4.71 0.21 3.47
N ASP A 199 -4.48 0.46 4.75
CA ASP A 199 -5.12 1.54 5.50
C ASP A 199 -4.32 2.83 5.24
N PRO A 200 -4.88 3.81 4.52
CA PRO A 200 -4.16 5.03 4.16
C PRO A 200 -3.73 5.83 5.38
N VAL A 201 -4.54 5.87 6.44
CA VAL A 201 -4.22 6.65 7.64
C VAL A 201 -3.03 6.02 8.36
N VAL A 202 -3.09 4.71 8.62
CA VAL A 202 -2.02 3.99 9.31
C VAL A 202 -0.73 4.00 8.48
N TYR A 203 -0.82 3.79 7.16
CA TYR A 203 0.36 3.75 6.30
C TYR A 203 1.04 5.12 6.19
N LEU A 204 0.27 6.21 6.09
CA LEU A 204 0.81 7.58 6.07
C LEU A 204 1.52 7.91 7.40
N GLU A 205 0.93 7.55 8.53
CA GLU A 205 1.55 7.73 9.85
C GLU A 205 2.84 6.90 9.97
N TYR A 206 2.84 5.66 9.51
CA TYR A 206 4.02 4.81 9.46
C TYR A 206 5.14 5.47 8.64
N LEU A 207 4.85 5.94 7.42
CA LEU A 207 5.84 6.59 6.57
C LEU A 207 6.40 7.87 7.20
N LEU A 208 5.56 8.71 7.79
CA LEU A 208 6.02 9.90 8.53
C LEU A 208 6.93 9.53 9.70
N GLY A 209 6.55 8.50 10.46
CA GLY A 209 7.37 7.97 11.56
C GLY A 209 8.74 7.51 11.06
N ARG A 210 8.79 6.79 9.94
CA ARG A 210 10.04 6.35 9.28
C ARG A 210 10.90 7.53 8.83
N VAL A 211 10.31 8.53 8.18
CA VAL A 211 11.01 9.75 7.76
C VAL A 211 11.68 10.43 8.95
N ARG A 212 10.94 10.63 10.06
CA ARG A 212 11.47 11.22 11.29
C ARG A 212 12.57 10.39 11.92
N ALA A 213 12.38 9.07 12.01
CA ALA A 213 13.36 8.16 12.60
C ALA A 213 14.69 8.14 11.83
N LEU A 214 14.67 8.43 10.53
CA LEU A 214 15.85 8.53 9.67
C LEU A 214 16.46 9.94 9.63
N GLY A 215 15.98 10.87 10.47
CA GLY A 215 16.51 12.24 10.56
C GLY A 215 15.90 13.23 9.57
N GLY A 216 14.86 12.84 8.84
CA GLY A 216 14.05 13.75 8.03
C GLY A 216 13.32 14.76 8.91
N ARG A 217 13.41 16.03 8.53
CA ARG A 217 12.76 17.13 9.25
C ARG A 217 11.39 17.40 8.64
N VAL A 218 10.43 17.80 9.46
CA VAL A 218 9.09 18.15 9.01
C VAL A 218 8.73 19.49 9.64
N VAL A 219 8.39 20.44 8.78
CA VAL A 219 7.96 21.79 9.14
C VAL A 219 6.54 21.97 8.63
N ARG A 220 5.70 22.52 9.49
CA ARG A 220 4.34 22.94 9.15
C ARG A 220 4.32 24.46 9.03
#